data_AF-A0A954DH18-F1
#
_entry.id   AF-A0A954DH18-F1
#
_cell.length_a   1.000
_cell.length_b   1.000
_cell.length_c   1.000
_cell.angle_alpha   90.00
_cell.angle_beta   90.00
_cell.angle_gamma   90.00
#
_symmetry.space_group_name_H-M   'P 1'
#
loop_
_entity.id
_entity.type
_entity.pdbx_description
1 polymer ?
#
loop_
_entity_poly.entity_id
_entity_poly.type
_entity_poly.pdbx_seq_one_letter_code
_entity_poly.pdbx_strand_id
1 'polypeptide(L)'
;DVIIDASMPVMIRDSGKMWNASGKLQDAKAVIPDRSYAGVYAAVIEDCKKNGALDPTTLGSVANVGLMAQKAEEYGSHDKTFEIQAAGTVRVVDASGTVLTEHVVQQGDIWRMCTTKDAAIVDWVKLAVSRARATRTPAVFWLDRERAHDANLLAKVETYLAKHDTTGLDFPILSPIEATMFSLERIRRGEDTISVTGNVLRDYLTDLFPILEVGTSAKMLSIVPLMEGGGLFETGAGGSAPKHVQQFLEENHLRWDSLGEFLALAASFEHIADRYDHAAARVLGAALDEASASYLLENRAPSRKVGELDNRGSHYYLARYWARALATQSDDSALAARFAPIAEALESSEQIILDELNAVQGKAIDIGGYYRPDPSLATAAMRPSVTFGRILSQG
;
A
#
# COMPACT_ATOMS: atom_id res chain seq x y z
N ASP A 1 -11.17 -16.65 -0.32
CA ASP A 1 -10.05 -17.33 0.37
C ASP A 1 -8.70 -17.06 -0.24
N VAL A 2 -8.46 -17.40 -1.51
CA VAL A 2 -7.15 -17.23 -2.17
C VAL A 2 -7.24 -16.14 -3.24
N ILE A 3 -6.52 -15.02 -3.04
CA ILE A 3 -6.43 -13.88 -3.96
C ILE A 3 -4.96 -13.75 -4.38
N ILE A 4 -4.69 -13.63 -5.67
CA ILE A 4 -3.36 -13.84 -6.27
C ILE A 4 -2.29 -12.89 -5.73
N ASP A 5 -2.62 -11.61 -5.63
CA ASP A 5 -1.80 -10.50 -5.10
C ASP A 5 -1.30 -10.78 -3.68
N ALA A 6 -2.14 -11.31 -2.79
CA ALA A 6 -1.77 -11.62 -1.41
C ALA A 6 -1.22 -13.05 -1.24
N SER A 7 -1.74 -14.02 -2.00
CA SER A 7 -1.38 -15.44 -1.81
C SER A 7 -0.03 -15.81 -2.41
N MET A 8 0.33 -15.25 -3.56
CA MET A 8 1.61 -15.55 -4.22
C MET A 8 2.81 -15.06 -3.40
N PRO A 9 2.85 -13.81 -2.87
CA PRO A 9 3.97 -13.36 -2.04
C PRO A 9 4.10 -14.16 -0.75
N VAL A 10 2.99 -14.52 -0.10
CA VAL A 10 3.00 -15.37 1.10
C VAL A 10 3.56 -16.76 0.79
N MET A 11 3.13 -17.39 -0.32
CA MET A 11 3.70 -18.66 -0.76
C MET A 11 5.21 -18.54 -1.00
N ILE A 12 5.67 -17.50 -1.71
CA ILE A 12 7.09 -17.27 -2.00
C ILE A 12 7.88 -17.11 -0.69
N ARG A 13 7.40 -16.28 0.23
CA ARG A 13 8.01 -16.04 1.54
C ARG A 13 8.08 -17.33 2.38
N ASP A 14 7.04 -18.15 2.37
CA ASP A 14 6.98 -19.43 3.08
C ASP A 14 7.71 -20.55 2.32
N SER A 15 8.89 -20.23 1.77
CA SER A 15 9.78 -21.16 1.06
C SER A 15 9.15 -21.80 -0.20
N GLY A 16 8.24 -21.10 -0.87
CA GLY A 16 7.53 -21.60 -2.05
C GLY A 16 6.49 -22.68 -1.73
N LYS A 17 5.92 -22.69 -0.53
CA LYS A 17 5.02 -23.75 -0.04
C LYS A 17 3.62 -23.23 0.30
N MET A 18 2.66 -24.15 0.30
CA MET A 18 1.29 -23.92 0.80
C MET A 18 0.87 -25.05 1.76
N TRP A 19 -0.19 -24.82 2.53
CA TRP A 19 -0.70 -25.78 3.51
C TRP A 19 -1.48 -26.92 2.85
N ASN A 20 -1.13 -28.16 3.17
CA ASN A 20 -1.87 -29.35 2.74
C ASN A 20 -2.96 -29.77 3.74
N ALA A 21 -3.74 -30.81 3.38
CA ALA A 21 -4.85 -31.32 4.21
C ALA A 21 -4.43 -31.80 5.61
N SER A 22 -3.14 -32.08 5.83
CA SER A 22 -2.58 -32.47 7.12
C SER A 22 -2.08 -31.28 7.95
N GLY A 23 -2.32 -30.04 7.50
CA GLY A 23 -1.83 -28.84 8.16
C GLY A 23 -0.31 -28.72 8.14
N LYS A 24 0.35 -29.14 7.05
CA LYS A 24 1.80 -28.99 6.86
C LYS A 24 2.10 -28.23 5.57
N LEU A 25 3.20 -27.46 5.57
CA LEU A 25 3.71 -26.81 4.36
C LEU A 25 4.24 -27.84 3.37
N GLN A 26 3.87 -27.68 2.10
CA GLN A 26 4.26 -28.54 0.98
C GLN A 26 4.46 -27.71 -0.30
N ASP A 27 5.34 -28.15 -1.18
CA ASP A 27 5.51 -27.52 -2.50
C ASP A 27 4.19 -27.51 -3.26
N ALA A 28 3.93 -26.39 -3.94
CA ALA A 28 2.68 -26.18 -4.66
C ALA A 28 2.95 -25.81 -6.13
N LYS A 29 2.09 -26.32 -7.01
CA LYS A 29 1.99 -25.83 -8.39
C LYS A 29 0.98 -24.67 -8.41
N ALA A 30 1.47 -23.44 -8.32
CA ALA A 30 0.63 -22.25 -8.43
C ALA A 30 0.15 -22.09 -9.88
N VAL A 31 -1.15 -22.31 -10.12
CA VAL A 31 -1.75 -22.21 -11.46
C VAL A 31 -2.25 -20.78 -11.67
N ILE A 32 -1.57 -20.03 -12.54
CA ILE A 32 -2.01 -18.72 -13.03
C ILE A 32 -2.27 -18.89 -14.53
N PRO A 33 -3.53 -18.99 -14.98
CA PRO A 33 -3.83 -19.39 -16.36
C PRO A 33 -3.34 -18.42 -17.43
N ASP A 34 -3.50 -17.11 -17.18
CA ASP A 34 -3.12 -16.08 -18.15
C ASP A 34 -1.64 -15.71 -18.02
N ARG A 35 -0.98 -15.58 -19.17
CA ARG A 35 0.47 -15.34 -19.25
C ARG A 35 0.90 -13.90 -18.99
N SER A 36 -0.02 -12.93 -18.98
CA SER A 36 0.34 -11.49 -18.93
C SER A 36 1.16 -11.14 -17.71
N TYR A 37 0.91 -11.80 -16.57
CA TYR A 37 1.55 -11.48 -15.29
C TYR A 37 2.17 -12.68 -14.57
N ALA A 38 1.84 -13.92 -14.98
CA ALA A 38 2.36 -15.13 -14.35
C ALA A 38 3.90 -15.19 -14.33
N GLY A 39 4.54 -14.65 -15.37
CA GLY A 39 5.99 -14.60 -15.50
C GLY A 39 6.70 -13.82 -14.40
N VAL A 40 6.05 -12.81 -13.79
CA VAL A 40 6.62 -12.02 -12.68
C VAL A 40 6.87 -12.92 -11.47
N TYR A 41 5.85 -13.67 -11.04
CA TYR A 41 6.01 -14.58 -9.90
C TYR A 41 6.97 -15.73 -10.20
N ALA A 42 6.94 -16.27 -11.42
CA ALA A 42 7.88 -17.30 -11.84
C ALA A 42 9.34 -16.80 -11.74
N ALA A 43 9.61 -15.56 -12.17
CA ALA A 43 10.93 -14.95 -12.06
C ALA A 43 11.42 -14.84 -10.61
N VAL A 44 10.55 -14.39 -9.68
CA VAL A 44 10.88 -14.34 -8.25
C VAL A 44 11.15 -15.73 -7.67
N ILE A 45 10.33 -16.73 -8.03
CA ILE A 45 10.51 -18.11 -7.56
C ILE A 45 11.86 -18.66 -8.02
N GLU A 46 12.21 -18.49 -9.30
CA GLU A 46 13.49 -18.97 -9.84
C GLU A 46 14.68 -18.20 -9.26
N ASP A 47 14.55 -16.90 -9.02
CA ASP A 47 15.56 -16.12 -8.30
C ASP A 47 15.79 -16.65 -6.87
N CYS A 48 14.73 -16.88 -6.10
CA CYS A 48 14.83 -17.44 -4.75
C CYS A 48 15.41 -18.87 -4.74
N LYS A 49 15.09 -19.71 -5.73
CA LYS A 49 15.71 -21.04 -5.87
C LYS A 49 17.21 -20.94 -6.13
N LYS A 50 17.63 -19.98 -6.94
CA LYS A 50 19.03 -19.79 -7.34
C LYS A 50 19.87 -19.13 -6.24
N ASN A 51 19.33 -18.08 -5.61
CA ASN A 51 20.06 -17.14 -4.76
C ASN A 51 19.65 -17.23 -3.27
N GLY A 52 18.69 -18.10 -2.93
CA GLY A 52 18.13 -18.21 -1.58
C GLY A 52 17.08 -17.14 -1.29
N ALA A 53 16.51 -17.18 -0.08
CA ALA A 53 15.57 -16.17 0.38
C ALA A 53 16.18 -14.77 0.35
N LEU A 54 15.34 -13.75 0.20
CA LEU A 54 15.74 -12.37 0.39
C LEU A 54 16.04 -12.13 1.88
N ASP A 55 17.07 -11.33 2.19
CA ASP A 55 17.46 -10.97 3.57
C ASP A 55 17.00 -9.54 3.88
N PRO A 56 15.88 -9.35 4.61
CA PRO A 56 15.31 -8.03 4.92
C PRO A 56 16.28 -7.04 5.57
N THR A 57 17.39 -7.49 6.15
CA THR A 57 18.36 -6.61 6.82
C THR A 57 19.27 -5.84 5.86
N THR A 58 19.36 -6.27 4.59
CA THR A 58 20.25 -5.68 3.58
C THR A 58 19.56 -5.35 2.26
N LEU A 59 18.23 -5.51 2.17
CA LEU A 59 17.51 -5.22 0.94
C LEU A 59 17.51 -3.73 0.63
N GLY A 60 17.53 -3.42 -0.67
CA GLY A 60 16.96 -2.16 -1.16
C GLY A 60 15.43 -2.23 -1.14
N SER A 61 14.78 -1.37 -1.91
CA SER A 61 13.32 -1.36 -2.02
C SER A 61 12.83 -1.25 -3.46
N VAL A 62 11.68 -1.85 -3.74
CA VAL A 62 10.98 -1.68 -5.02
C VAL A 62 9.66 -0.95 -4.82
N ALA A 63 9.68 0.36 -5.05
CA ALA A 63 8.47 1.20 -5.03
C ALA A 63 7.65 1.02 -6.32
N ASN A 64 6.39 1.50 -6.33
CA ASN A 64 5.53 1.45 -7.51
C ASN A 64 4.91 2.81 -7.88
N VAL A 65 4.84 3.09 -9.18
CA VAL A 65 4.04 4.15 -9.79
C VAL A 65 3.06 3.50 -10.78
N GLY A 66 1.79 3.42 -10.37
CA GLY A 66 0.76 2.66 -11.07
C GLY A 66 -0.21 3.51 -11.90
N LEU A 67 -0.49 3.07 -13.13
CA LEU A 67 -1.53 3.64 -13.98
C LEU A 67 -2.91 3.09 -13.58
N MET A 68 -3.70 3.89 -12.85
CA MET A 68 -5.03 3.45 -12.37
C MET A 68 -6.19 4.42 -12.64
N ALA A 69 -5.90 5.68 -12.95
CA ALA A 69 -6.90 6.73 -13.07
C ALA A 69 -7.98 6.39 -14.11
N GLN A 70 -9.23 6.74 -13.80
CA GLN A 70 -10.40 6.55 -14.67
C GLN A 70 -10.67 5.08 -15.06
N LYS A 71 -10.42 4.14 -14.13
CA LYS A 71 -10.57 2.69 -14.32
C LYS A 71 -9.74 2.19 -15.50
N ALA A 72 -8.46 2.56 -15.51
CA ALA A 72 -7.54 2.16 -16.56
C ALA A 72 -7.47 0.63 -16.72
N GLU A 73 -7.34 0.19 -17.96
CA GLU A 73 -7.03 -1.20 -18.33
C GLU A 73 -8.09 -2.22 -17.87
N GLU A 74 -7.68 -3.33 -17.25
CA GLU A 74 -8.56 -4.43 -16.83
C GLU A 74 -9.63 -4.01 -15.83
N TYR A 75 -9.33 -3.03 -14.97
CA TYR A 75 -10.24 -2.56 -13.92
C TYR A 75 -11.46 -1.80 -14.47
N GLY A 76 -11.42 -1.43 -15.74
CA GLY A 76 -12.55 -0.86 -16.47
C GLY A 76 -13.28 -1.85 -17.35
N SER A 77 -12.92 -3.13 -17.36
CA SER A 77 -13.35 -4.09 -18.39
C SER A 77 -14.63 -4.89 -18.09
N HIS A 78 -15.16 -4.78 -16.86
CA HIS A 78 -16.23 -5.67 -16.38
C HIS A 78 -17.51 -5.62 -17.24
N ASP A 79 -17.93 -4.42 -17.65
CA ASP A 79 -19.08 -4.18 -18.53
C ASP A 79 -18.80 -4.49 -20.01
N LYS A 80 -17.57 -4.90 -20.32
CA LYS A 80 -17.06 -5.24 -21.66
C LYS A 80 -16.47 -6.65 -21.71
N THR A 81 -16.89 -7.51 -20.78
CA THR A 81 -16.47 -8.91 -20.70
C THR A 81 -17.66 -9.81 -20.92
N PHE A 82 -17.55 -10.76 -21.85
CA PHE A 82 -18.64 -11.62 -22.28
C PHE A 82 -18.17 -13.06 -22.38
N GLU A 83 -18.96 -13.98 -21.83
CA GLU A 83 -18.85 -15.41 -22.15
C GLU A 83 -19.57 -15.66 -23.49
N ILE A 84 -18.83 -16.16 -24.45
CA ILE A 84 -19.31 -16.36 -25.82
C ILE A 84 -20.27 -17.54 -25.86
N GLN A 85 -21.48 -17.30 -26.36
CA GLN A 85 -22.54 -18.31 -26.37
C GLN A 85 -22.54 -19.20 -27.63
N ALA A 86 -21.87 -18.77 -28.71
CA ALA A 86 -21.77 -19.53 -29.95
C ALA A 86 -20.50 -19.14 -30.72
N ALA A 87 -19.95 -20.08 -31.50
CA ALA A 87 -18.78 -19.81 -32.34
C ALA A 87 -19.08 -18.76 -33.41
N GLY A 88 -18.10 -17.88 -33.68
CA GLY A 88 -18.26 -16.77 -34.61
C GLY A 88 -17.11 -15.78 -34.56
N THR A 89 -17.42 -14.50 -34.75
CA THR A 89 -16.44 -13.41 -34.72
C THR A 89 -16.97 -12.25 -33.88
N VAL A 90 -16.18 -11.78 -32.92
CA VAL A 90 -16.44 -10.52 -32.21
C VAL A 90 -15.71 -9.40 -32.95
N ARG A 91 -16.41 -8.31 -33.24
CA ARG A 91 -15.85 -7.11 -33.89
C ARG A 91 -16.11 -5.87 -33.05
N VAL A 92 -15.11 -5.01 -32.96
CA VAL A 92 -15.27 -3.64 -32.44
C VAL A 92 -15.30 -2.72 -33.65
N VAL A 93 -16.40 -1.98 -33.79
CA VAL A 93 -16.68 -1.12 -34.95
C VAL A 93 -16.91 0.30 -34.46
N ASP A 94 -16.28 1.29 -35.11
CA ASP A 94 -16.52 2.69 -34.77
C ASP A 94 -17.83 3.23 -35.36
N ALA A 95 -18.16 4.48 -35.04
CA ALA A 95 -19.40 5.12 -35.52
C ALA A 95 -19.47 5.30 -37.05
N SER A 96 -18.33 5.20 -37.76
CA SER A 96 -18.27 5.26 -39.23
C SER A 96 -18.50 3.90 -39.90
N GLY A 97 -18.55 2.81 -39.12
CA GLY A 97 -18.63 1.45 -39.63
C GLY A 97 -17.25 0.80 -39.86
N THR A 98 -16.16 1.47 -39.47
CA THR A 98 -14.80 0.92 -39.61
C THR A 98 -14.55 -0.11 -38.52
N VAL A 99 -14.13 -1.32 -38.91
CA VAL A 99 -13.73 -2.37 -37.96
C VAL A 99 -12.35 -2.02 -37.40
N LEU A 100 -12.28 -1.80 -36.08
CA LEU A 100 -11.05 -1.45 -35.36
C LEU A 100 -10.26 -2.70 -34.92
N THR A 101 -10.97 -3.73 -34.47
CA THR A 101 -10.38 -5.03 -34.10
C THR A 101 -11.42 -6.14 -34.28
N GLU A 102 -10.95 -7.35 -34.60
CA GLU A 102 -11.79 -8.53 -34.73
C GLU A 102 -11.10 -9.79 -34.20
N HIS A 103 -11.89 -10.70 -33.62
CA HIS A 103 -11.42 -11.96 -33.05
C HIS A 103 -12.37 -13.09 -33.43
N VAL A 104 -11.82 -14.20 -33.93
CA VAL A 104 -12.57 -15.46 -34.06
C VAL A 104 -12.72 -16.07 -32.67
N VAL A 105 -13.94 -16.48 -32.32
CA VAL A 105 -14.29 -16.99 -30.99
C VAL A 105 -15.09 -18.29 -31.08
N GLN A 106 -15.03 -19.09 -30.04
CA GLN A 106 -15.78 -20.33 -29.85
C GLN A 106 -16.75 -20.21 -28.66
N GLN A 107 -17.72 -21.12 -28.58
CA GLN A 107 -18.62 -21.20 -27.42
C GLN A 107 -17.82 -21.49 -26.14
N GLY A 108 -18.08 -20.74 -25.08
CA GLY A 108 -17.39 -20.83 -23.80
C GLY A 108 -16.14 -19.97 -23.68
N ASP A 109 -15.67 -19.35 -24.77
CA ASP A 109 -14.58 -18.38 -24.70
C ASP A 109 -15.00 -17.17 -23.86
N ILE A 110 -14.04 -16.55 -23.16
CA ILE A 110 -14.23 -15.28 -22.48
C ILE A 110 -13.58 -14.19 -23.34
N TRP A 111 -14.40 -13.34 -23.97
CA TRP A 111 -13.92 -12.18 -24.70
C TRP A 111 -14.01 -10.93 -23.83
N ARG A 112 -12.99 -10.07 -23.91
CA ARG A 112 -12.84 -8.87 -23.07
C ARG A 112 -12.28 -7.70 -23.86
N MET A 113 -12.75 -6.49 -23.56
CA MET A 113 -12.12 -5.24 -24.01
C MET A 113 -11.77 -4.31 -22.83
N CYS A 114 -10.57 -3.75 -22.88
CA CYS A 114 -10.03 -2.79 -21.92
C CYS A 114 -9.87 -1.41 -22.58
N THR A 115 -9.88 -0.34 -21.76
CA THR A 115 -9.67 1.02 -22.25
C THR A 115 -8.81 1.81 -21.28
N THR A 116 -7.93 2.66 -21.81
CA THR A 116 -7.09 3.56 -21.02
C THR A 116 -7.10 4.93 -21.67
N LYS A 117 -7.36 5.97 -20.88
CA LYS A 117 -7.48 7.35 -21.37
C LYS A 117 -6.13 8.03 -21.40
N ASP A 118 -5.91 8.85 -22.42
CA ASP A 118 -4.63 9.52 -22.65
C ASP A 118 -4.21 10.44 -21.48
N ALA A 119 -5.16 11.18 -20.91
CA ALA A 119 -4.90 12.04 -19.75
C ALA A 119 -4.34 11.27 -18.53
N ALA A 120 -4.80 10.04 -18.31
CA ALA A 120 -4.28 9.18 -17.25
C ALA A 120 -2.82 8.75 -17.53
N ILE A 121 -2.47 8.51 -18.80
CA ILE A 121 -1.12 8.13 -19.22
C ILE A 121 -0.16 9.32 -19.07
N VAL A 122 -0.59 10.53 -19.44
CA VAL A 122 0.20 11.76 -19.28
C VAL A 122 0.55 11.96 -17.80
N ASP A 123 -0.45 11.87 -16.91
CA ASP A 123 -0.22 12.06 -15.47
C ASP A 123 0.65 10.96 -14.86
N TRP A 124 0.45 9.71 -15.28
CA TRP A 124 1.28 8.57 -14.87
C TRP A 124 2.77 8.75 -15.24
N VAL A 125 3.08 9.19 -16.46
CA VAL A 125 4.47 9.49 -16.87
C VAL A 125 5.04 10.65 -16.07
N LYS A 126 4.26 11.73 -15.87
CA LYS A 126 4.67 12.87 -15.04
C LYS A 126 5.01 12.43 -13.60
N LEU A 127 4.19 11.56 -13.01
CA LEU A 127 4.42 11.03 -11.66
C LEU A 127 5.69 10.19 -11.61
N ALA A 128 5.93 9.33 -12.60
CA ALA A 128 7.16 8.54 -12.68
C ALA A 128 8.42 9.42 -12.71
N VAL A 129 8.40 10.50 -13.51
CA VAL A 129 9.51 11.46 -13.57
C VAL A 129 9.68 12.18 -12.24
N SER A 130 8.59 12.63 -11.63
CA SER A 130 8.62 13.32 -10.33
C SER A 130 9.22 12.43 -9.23
N ARG A 131 8.84 11.15 -9.18
CA ARG A 131 9.38 10.20 -8.19
C ARG A 131 10.85 9.88 -8.44
N ALA A 132 11.22 9.56 -9.67
CA ALA A 132 12.62 9.31 -10.04
C ALA A 132 13.53 10.51 -9.68
N ARG A 133 13.05 11.73 -9.92
CA ARG A 133 13.75 12.97 -9.56
C ARG A 133 13.91 13.14 -8.06
N ALA A 134 12.83 12.94 -7.31
CA ALA A 134 12.81 13.15 -5.86
C ALA A 134 13.73 12.17 -5.12
N THR A 135 13.76 10.90 -5.55
CA THR A 135 14.53 9.84 -4.86
C THR A 135 15.88 9.55 -5.50
N ARG A 136 16.14 10.07 -6.71
CA ARG A 136 17.32 9.73 -7.54
C ARG A 136 17.46 8.23 -7.79
N THR A 137 16.33 7.55 -7.94
CA THR A 137 16.24 6.10 -8.17
C THR A 137 15.87 5.84 -9.64
N PRO A 138 16.46 4.83 -10.31
CA PRO A 138 16.02 4.41 -11.63
C PRO A 138 14.55 4.02 -11.62
N ALA A 139 13.79 4.46 -12.64
CA ALA A 139 12.36 4.18 -12.78
C ALA A 139 12.08 3.35 -14.03
N VAL A 140 11.85 2.06 -13.84
CA VAL A 140 11.71 1.08 -14.91
C VAL A 140 10.25 1.02 -15.34
N PHE A 141 9.96 1.20 -16.64
CA PHE A 141 8.65 0.93 -17.23
C PHE A 141 8.52 -0.56 -17.56
N TRP A 142 7.53 -1.23 -16.98
CA TRP A 142 7.30 -2.67 -17.14
C TRP A 142 6.29 -2.89 -18.27
N LEU A 143 6.78 -2.87 -19.50
CA LEU A 143 5.94 -2.93 -20.71
C LEU A 143 6.47 -4.01 -21.65
N ASP A 144 5.62 -4.99 -21.96
CA ASP A 144 5.96 -6.08 -22.88
C ASP A 144 5.71 -5.66 -24.33
N ARG A 145 6.78 -5.52 -25.13
CA ARG A 145 6.67 -5.15 -26.54
C ARG A 145 5.88 -6.15 -27.38
N GLU A 146 5.73 -7.40 -26.92
CA GLU A 146 4.93 -8.44 -27.59
C GLU A 146 3.43 -8.30 -27.29
N ARG A 147 3.03 -7.53 -26.27
CA ARG A 147 1.64 -7.21 -25.99
C ARG A 147 1.23 -5.96 -26.77
N ALA A 148 0.24 -6.09 -27.64
CA ALA A 148 -0.25 -4.98 -28.46
C ALA A 148 -0.70 -3.76 -27.62
N HIS A 149 -1.26 -3.99 -26.44
CA HIS A 149 -1.61 -2.91 -25.50
C HIS A 149 -0.36 -2.16 -25.00
N ASP A 150 0.62 -2.88 -24.48
CA ASP A 150 1.85 -2.32 -23.93
C ASP A 150 2.70 -1.64 -25.01
N ALA A 151 2.72 -2.15 -26.24
CA ALA A 151 3.36 -1.50 -27.38
C ALA A 151 2.74 -0.11 -27.69
N ASN A 152 1.41 0.03 -27.56
CA ASN A 152 0.73 1.32 -27.69
C ASN A 152 1.02 2.26 -26.51
N LEU A 153 1.08 1.73 -25.28
CA LEU A 153 1.49 2.50 -24.10
C LEU A 153 2.92 3.00 -24.24
N LEU A 154 3.83 2.16 -24.72
CA LEU A 154 5.22 2.50 -24.92
C LEU A 154 5.40 3.71 -25.83
N ALA A 155 4.71 3.74 -26.98
CA ALA A 155 4.76 4.89 -27.88
C ALA A 155 4.33 6.20 -27.18
N LYS A 156 3.34 6.12 -26.27
CA LYS A 156 2.91 7.27 -25.46
C LYS A 156 3.92 7.63 -24.38
N VAL A 157 4.53 6.65 -23.71
CA VAL A 157 5.59 6.85 -22.73
C VAL A 157 6.78 7.59 -23.37
N GLU A 158 7.26 7.12 -24.52
CA GLU A 158 8.34 7.77 -25.27
C GLU A 158 7.98 9.22 -25.64
N THR A 159 6.74 9.44 -26.11
CA THR A 159 6.24 10.78 -26.45
C THR A 159 6.19 11.72 -25.24
N TYR A 160 5.76 11.24 -24.09
CA TYR A 160 5.55 12.08 -22.90
C TYR A 160 6.81 12.25 -22.07
N LEU A 161 7.69 11.26 -21.98
CA LEU A 161 9.01 11.42 -21.36
C LEU A 161 9.81 12.53 -22.03
N ALA A 162 9.72 12.65 -23.37
CA ALA A 162 10.38 13.72 -24.13
C ALA A 162 9.88 15.14 -23.79
N LYS A 163 8.75 15.28 -23.09
CA LYS A 163 8.19 16.57 -22.64
C LYS A 163 8.67 16.98 -21.24
N HIS A 164 9.44 16.15 -20.57
CA HIS A 164 9.99 16.41 -19.25
C HIS A 164 11.50 16.58 -19.30
N ASP A 165 12.06 17.34 -18.37
CA ASP A 165 13.49 17.27 -18.11
C ASP A 165 13.80 15.93 -17.45
N THR A 166 14.55 15.08 -18.15
CA THR A 166 15.02 13.77 -17.70
C THR A 166 16.53 13.73 -17.48
N THR A 167 17.21 14.89 -17.50
CA THR A 167 18.66 14.97 -17.34
C THR A 167 19.09 14.35 -16.01
N GLY A 168 20.00 13.36 -16.04
CA GLY A 168 20.47 12.66 -14.84
C GLY A 168 19.47 11.67 -14.23
N LEU A 169 18.40 11.32 -14.96
CA LEU A 169 17.45 10.25 -14.60
C LEU A 169 17.60 9.06 -15.53
N ASP A 170 17.24 7.88 -15.04
CA ASP A 170 17.26 6.62 -15.80
C ASP A 170 15.85 6.03 -15.87
N PHE A 171 15.40 5.73 -17.09
CA PHE A 171 14.08 5.15 -17.38
C PHE A 171 14.18 3.89 -18.26
N PRO A 172 14.70 2.76 -17.75
CA PRO A 172 14.74 1.53 -18.51
C PRO A 172 13.33 1.08 -18.88
N ILE A 173 13.16 0.52 -20.08
CA ILE A 173 11.89 -0.04 -20.55
C ILE A 173 12.13 -1.53 -20.79
N LEU A 174 11.56 -2.35 -19.93
CA LEU A 174 11.82 -3.78 -19.86
C LEU A 174 10.49 -4.54 -19.86
N SER A 175 10.46 -5.77 -20.41
CA SER A 175 9.30 -6.65 -20.23
C SER A 175 9.09 -6.93 -18.73
N PRO A 176 7.88 -7.29 -18.27
CA PRO A 176 7.63 -7.57 -16.86
C PRO A 176 8.60 -8.59 -16.24
N ILE A 177 9.03 -9.60 -17.00
CA ILE A 177 9.98 -10.61 -16.54
C ILE A 177 11.38 -10.00 -16.38
N GLU A 178 11.88 -9.30 -17.40
CA GLU A 178 13.19 -8.65 -17.35
C GLU A 178 13.26 -7.57 -16.26
N ALA A 179 12.19 -6.78 -16.12
CA ALA A 179 12.06 -5.75 -15.10
C ALA A 179 12.05 -6.35 -13.68
N THR A 180 11.40 -7.50 -13.50
CA THR A 180 11.44 -8.25 -12.24
C THR A 180 12.87 -8.69 -11.92
N MET A 181 13.57 -9.31 -12.88
CA MET A 181 14.95 -9.77 -12.68
C MET A 181 15.92 -8.63 -12.40
N PHE A 182 15.80 -7.51 -13.13
CA PHE A 182 16.58 -6.30 -12.90
C PHE A 182 16.36 -5.75 -11.48
N SER A 183 15.10 -5.69 -11.05
CA SER A 183 14.75 -5.19 -9.72
C SER A 183 15.24 -6.14 -8.62
N LEU A 184 15.14 -7.46 -8.80
CA LEU A 184 15.64 -8.47 -7.86
C LEU A 184 17.18 -8.48 -7.75
N GLU A 185 17.89 -8.23 -8.85
CA GLU A 185 19.34 -8.08 -8.80
C GLU A 185 19.75 -6.87 -7.96
N ARG A 186 19.09 -5.72 -8.19
CA ARG A 186 19.34 -4.47 -7.46
C ARG A 186 18.97 -4.57 -5.99
N ILE A 187 17.78 -5.10 -5.69
CA ILE A 187 17.29 -5.18 -4.30
C ILE A 187 18.23 -6.03 -3.43
N ARG A 188 18.82 -7.10 -3.98
CA ARG A 188 19.81 -7.94 -3.28
C ARG A 188 21.14 -7.25 -3.03
N ARG A 189 21.46 -6.18 -3.77
CA ARG A 189 22.64 -5.33 -3.57
C ARG A 189 22.38 -4.14 -2.65
N GLY A 190 21.19 -4.05 -2.04
CA GLY A 190 20.81 -2.88 -1.24
C GLY A 190 20.42 -1.67 -2.09
N GLU A 191 20.11 -1.86 -3.38
CA GLU A 191 19.78 -0.78 -4.31
C GLU A 191 18.28 -0.73 -4.63
N ASP A 192 17.74 0.49 -4.70
CA ASP A 192 16.31 0.70 -4.94
C ASP A 192 15.94 0.71 -6.42
N THR A 193 14.70 0.38 -6.75
CA THR A 193 14.14 0.50 -8.10
C THR A 193 12.70 1.00 -8.04
N ILE A 194 12.32 1.97 -8.88
CA ILE A 194 10.90 2.33 -9.03
C ILE A 194 10.32 1.49 -10.16
N SER A 195 9.30 0.69 -9.86
CA SER A 195 8.49 -0.01 -10.87
C SER A 195 7.39 0.93 -11.39
N VAL A 196 7.34 1.15 -12.70
CA VAL A 196 6.36 2.02 -13.37
C VAL A 196 5.47 1.13 -14.23
N THR A 197 4.25 0.88 -13.78
CA THR A 197 3.44 -0.25 -14.28
C THR A 197 2.00 0.12 -14.62
N GLY A 198 1.34 -0.75 -15.39
CA GLY A 198 -0.11 -0.77 -15.54
C GLY A 198 -0.84 -1.10 -14.22
N ASN A 199 -2.17 -1.09 -14.27
CA ASN A 199 -3.08 -1.17 -13.13
C ASN A 199 -2.99 -2.52 -12.40
N VAL A 200 -2.95 -3.63 -13.13
CA VAL A 200 -2.85 -4.97 -12.53
C VAL A 200 -1.49 -5.18 -11.86
N LEU A 201 -0.40 -4.78 -12.52
CA LEU A 201 0.93 -4.91 -11.93
C LEU A 201 1.14 -3.95 -10.76
N ARG A 202 0.50 -2.77 -10.74
CA ARG A 202 0.48 -1.92 -9.55
C ARG A 202 0.01 -2.75 -8.35
N ASP A 203 -1.16 -3.36 -8.49
CA ASP A 203 -1.78 -4.20 -7.47
C ASP A 203 -0.83 -5.31 -6.99
N TYR A 204 -0.30 -6.09 -7.92
CA TYR A 204 0.52 -7.25 -7.59
C TYR A 204 1.85 -6.87 -6.94
N LEU A 205 2.50 -5.82 -7.43
CA LEU A 205 3.82 -5.42 -6.95
C LEU A 205 3.76 -4.70 -5.60
N THR A 206 2.67 -3.98 -5.32
CA THR A 206 2.46 -3.34 -4.01
C THR A 206 2.11 -4.32 -2.89
N ASP A 207 1.78 -5.58 -3.21
CA ASP A 207 1.78 -6.67 -2.23
C ASP A 207 3.10 -7.44 -2.23
N LEU A 208 3.61 -7.79 -3.42
CA LEU A 208 4.77 -8.66 -3.58
C LEU A 208 6.01 -8.13 -2.87
N PHE A 209 6.47 -6.94 -3.23
CA PHE A 209 7.72 -6.41 -2.68
C PHE A 209 7.58 -6.05 -1.19
N PRO A 210 6.51 -5.37 -0.73
CA PRO A 210 6.35 -5.10 0.71
C PRO A 210 6.25 -6.35 1.58
N ILE A 211 5.61 -7.42 1.12
CA ILE A 211 5.57 -8.68 1.86
C ILE A 211 6.97 -9.32 1.95
N LEU A 212 7.80 -9.17 0.93
CA LEU A 212 9.17 -9.68 0.92
C LEU A 212 10.14 -8.78 1.72
N GLU A 213 9.94 -7.47 1.70
CA GLU A 213 10.79 -6.46 2.35
C GLU A 213 10.50 -6.33 3.84
N VAL A 214 9.23 -6.11 4.20
CA VAL A 214 8.81 -5.77 5.58
C VAL A 214 7.81 -6.76 6.17
N GLY A 215 7.52 -7.85 5.45
CA GLY A 215 6.69 -8.94 5.93
C GLY A 215 5.18 -8.68 5.89
N THR A 216 4.74 -7.53 5.37
CA THR A 216 3.33 -7.14 5.23
C THR A 216 3.17 -5.98 4.25
N SER A 217 2.08 -5.94 3.50
CA SER A 217 1.69 -4.81 2.66
C SER A 217 0.88 -3.72 3.39
N ALA A 218 0.60 -3.92 4.69
CA ALA A 218 -0.12 -2.93 5.50
C ALA A 218 0.75 -1.74 5.93
N LYS A 219 2.08 -1.85 5.80
CA LYS A 219 3.07 -0.85 6.24
C LYS A 219 3.64 -0.10 5.04
N MET A 220 2.77 0.53 4.27
CA MET A 220 3.12 1.18 3.00
C MET A 220 2.55 2.58 2.95
N LEU A 221 3.25 3.46 2.24
CA LEU A 221 2.74 4.77 1.87
C LEU A 221 2.05 4.64 0.50
N SER A 222 0.72 4.79 0.47
CA SER A 222 -0.07 4.76 -0.78
C SER A 222 -0.66 6.15 -1.04
N ILE A 223 -0.02 6.89 -1.96
CA ILE A 223 -0.41 8.25 -2.33
C ILE A 223 -1.00 8.24 -3.72
N VAL A 224 -2.20 8.82 -3.85
CA VAL A 224 -2.89 9.04 -5.10
C VAL A 224 -2.99 10.54 -5.35
N PRO A 225 -2.05 11.12 -6.13
CA PRO A 225 -2.19 12.49 -6.62
C PRO A 225 -3.45 12.58 -7.49
N LEU A 226 -4.43 13.35 -7.05
CA LEU A 226 -5.66 13.53 -7.82
C LEU A 226 -5.37 14.44 -9.01
N MET A 227 -5.96 14.11 -10.17
CA MET A 227 -5.71 14.83 -11.43
C MET A 227 -6.00 16.34 -11.33
N GLU A 228 -6.95 16.74 -10.49
CA GLU A 228 -7.33 18.14 -10.24
C GLU A 228 -6.48 18.82 -9.14
N GLY A 229 -5.37 18.21 -8.73
CA GLY A 229 -4.38 18.80 -7.82
C GLY A 229 -4.62 18.60 -6.33
N GLY A 230 -5.61 17.78 -5.94
CA GLY A 230 -5.76 17.27 -4.58
C GLY A 230 -4.89 16.03 -4.30
N GLY A 231 -4.93 15.54 -3.07
CA GLY A 231 -4.27 14.29 -2.67
C GLY A 231 -5.24 13.34 -1.98
N LEU A 232 -5.14 12.05 -2.31
CA LEU A 232 -5.77 10.95 -1.58
C LEU A 232 -4.65 10.07 -1.00
N PHE A 233 -4.75 9.75 0.29
CA PHE A 233 -3.72 9.03 1.04
C PHE A 233 -4.36 7.76 1.62
N GLU A 234 -4.09 6.63 0.99
CA GLU A 234 -4.58 5.34 1.45
C GLU A 234 -3.66 4.82 2.56
N THR A 235 -4.24 4.31 3.64
CA THR A 235 -3.51 3.92 4.86
C THR A 235 -2.90 2.52 4.76
N GLY A 236 -3.00 1.86 3.62
CA GLY A 236 -2.50 0.50 3.37
C GLY A 236 -3.21 -0.16 2.20
N ALA A 237 -2.60 -1.19 1.62
CA ALA A 237 -3.15 -1.92 0.47
C ALA A 237 -4.02 -3.13 0.84
N GLY A 238 -4.05 -3.52 2.12
CA GLY A 238 -4.76 -4.71 2.60
C GLY A 238 -6.26 -4.52 2.88
N GLY A 239 -6.94 -5.60 3.25
CA GLY A 239 -8.36 -5.58 3.66
C GLY A 239 -8.59 -5.21 5.13
N SER A 240 -9.86 -5.14 5.56
CA SER A 240 -10.29 -4.70 6.91
C SER A 240 -10.19 -5.75 8.02
N ALA A 241 -9.43 -6.84 7.80
CA ALA A 241 -9.06 -7.84 8.80
C ALA A 241 -10.19 -8.35 9.74
N PRO A 242 -11.21 -9.10 9.26
CA PRO A 242 -12.34 -9.57 10.07
C PRO A 242 -11.95 -10.41 11.30
N LYS A 243 -10.80 -11.11 11.25
CA LYS A 243 -10.24 -11.88 12.38
C LYS A 243 -9.71 -11.01 13.52
N HIS A 244 -9.45 -9.73 13.28
CA HIS A 244 -9.08 -8.78 14.32
C HIS A 244 -10.32 -8.38 15.11
N VAL A 245 -11.44 -8.15 14.42
CA VAL A 245 -12.73 -7.86 15.06
C VAL A 245 -13.20 -9.04 15.91
N GLN A 246 -13.03 -10.28 15.45
CA GLN A 246 -13.35 -11.47 16.26
C GLN A 246 -12.60 -11.48 17.60
N GLN A 247 -11.29 -11.29 17.58
CA GLN A 247 -10.48 -11.20 18.80
C GLN A 247 -10.92 -10.03 19.70
N PHE A 248 -11.20 -8.87 19.10
CA PHE A 248 -11.68 -7.72 19.84
C PHE A 248 -13.01 -8.02 20.55
N LEU A 249 -13.96 -8.69 19.90
CA LEU A 249 -15.25 -9.02 20.52
C LEU A 249 -15.13 -10.12 21.59
N GLU A 250 -14.25 -11.11 21.38
CA GLU A 250 -14.08 -12.26 22.28
C GLU A 250 -13.26 -11.93 23.53
N GLU A 251 -12.18 -11.15 23.37
CA GLU A 251 -11.20 -10.90 24.43
C GLU A 251 -10.74 -9.44 24.53
N ASN A 252 -11.46 -8.50 23.89
CA ASN A 252 -11.21 -7.05 23.96
C ASN A 252 -9.75 -6.68 23.76
N HIS A 253 -9.11 -7.30 22.77
CA HIS A 253 -7.75 -7.02 22.33
C HIS A 253 -7.75 -6.78 20.82
N LEU A 254 -7.31 -5.59 20.39
CA LEU A 254 -7.27 -5.24 18.98
C LEU A 254 -5.83 -5.21 18.46
N ARG A 255 -5.45 -6.23 17.67
CA ARG A 255 -4.11 -6.37 17.07
C ARG A 255 -3.93 -5.67 15.72
N TRP A 256 -4.80 -4.73 15.37
CA TRP A 256 -4.67 -3.94 14.14
C TRP A 256 -3.51 -2.95 14.26
N ASP A 257 -2.57 -2.97 13.33
CA ASP A 257 -1.43 -2.03 13.31
C ASP A 257 -1.79 -0.78 12.49
N SER A 258 -1.90 0.36 13.17
CA SER A 258 -2.28 1.64 12.57
C SER A 258 -1.09 2.40 11.96
N LEU A 259 0.10 1.79 11.82
CA LEU A 259 1.27 2.48 11.26
C LEU A 259 0.97 3.17 9.92
N GLY A 260 0.26 2.50 9.01
CA GLY A 260 -0.08 3.09 7.72
C GLY A 260 -1.02 4.30 7.81
N GLU A 261 -1.85 4.39 8.85
CA GLU A 261 -2.67 5.59 9.14
C GLU A 261 -1.77 6.77 9.56
N PHE A 262 -0.73 6.49 10.35
CA PHE A 262 0.21 7.51 10.83
C PHE A 262 1.04 8.08 9.67
N LEU A 263 1.54 7.19 8.81
CA LEU A 263 2.31 7.56 7.61
C LEU A 263 1.45 8.34 6.60
N ALA A 264 0.20 7.90 6.37
CA ALA A 264 -0.73 8.60 5.48
C ALA A 264 -1.09 10.00 6.01
N LEU A 265 -1.26 10.16 7.32
CA LEU A 265 -1.53 11.45 7.94
C LEU A 265 -0.34 12.41 7.83
N ALA A 266 0.90 11.93 8.01
CA ALA A 266 2.10 12.73 7.81
C ALA A 266 2.21 13.24 6.37
N ALA A 267 2.03 12.35 5.37
CA ALA A 267 2.02 12.73 3.96
C ALA A 267 0.86 13.68 3.61
N SER A 268 -0.30 13.54 4.27
CA SER A 268 -1.41 14.48 4.11
C SER A 268 -1.05 15.89 4.62
N PHE A 269 -0.33 16.00 5.74
CA PHE A 269 0.15 17.30 6.23
C PHE A 269 1.21 17.91 5.31
N GLU A 270 2.14 17.09 4.81
CA GLU A 270 3.14 17.52 3.83
C GLU A 270 2.47 18.08 2.56
N HIS A 271 1.46 17.38 2.03
CA HIS A 271 0.69 17.86 0.89
C HIS A 271 0.03 19.21 1.15
N ILE A 272 -0.60 19.41 2.31
CA ILE A 272 -1.20 20.69 2.69
C ILE A 272 -0.12 21.78 2.79
N ALA A 273 1.01 21.46 3.42
CA ALA A 273 2.13 22.37 3.59
C ALA A 273 2.69 22.86 2.26
N ASP A 274 2.92 21.96 1.30
CA ASP A 274 3.51 22.28 0.01
C ASP A 274 2.50 22.94 -0.95
N ARG A 275 1.25 22.47 -0.94
CA ARG A 275 0.23 22.95 -1.87
C ARG A 275 -0.28 24.35 -1.53
N TYR A 276 -0.35 24.66 -0.23
CA TYR A 276 -0.96 25.89 0.30
C TYR A 276 0.03 26.78 1.07
N ASP A 277 1.32 26.44 1.08
CA ASP A 277 2.35 27.14 1.85
C ASP A 277 1.98 27.26 3.34
N HIS A 278 1.58 26.14 3.94
CA HIS A 278 1.03 26.11 5.30
C HIS A 278 2.07 25.66 6.34
N ALA A 279 2.81 26.62 6.90
CA ALA A 279 3.93 26.38 7.82
C ALA A 279 3.60 25.45 8.99
N ALA A 280 2.48 25.66 9.69
CA ALA A 280 2.08 24.80 10.81
C ALA A 280 1.78 23.35 10.39
N ALA A 281 1.35 23.11 9.14
CA ALA A 281 1.12 21.76 8.64
C ALA A 281 2.45 21.05 8.40
N ARG A 282 3.47 21.79 7.93
CA ARG A 282 4.84 21.30 7.78
C ARG A 282 5.39 20.79 9.12
N VAL A 283 5.22 21.58 10.18
CA VAL A 283 5.65 21.21 11.55
C VAL A 283 4.88 20.00 12.07
N LEU A 284 3.55 19.95 11.87
CA LEU A 284 2.72 18.80 12.27
C LEU A 284 3.15 17.50 11.58
N GLY A 285 3.38 17.55 10.27
CA GLY A 285 3.85 16.40 9.48
C GLY A 285 5.23 15.92 9.92
N ALA A 286 6.21 16.84 10.02
CA ALA A 286 7.56 16.49 10.43
C ALA A 286 7.63 15.91 11.86
N ALA A 287 6.87 16.47 12.80
CA ALA A 287 6.78 15.93 14.16
C ALA A 287 6.08 14.56 14.19
N LEU A 288 5.15 14.29 13.27
CA LEU A 288 4.48 12.99 13.16
C LEU A 288 5.40 11.92 12.55
N ASP A 289 6.28 12.30 11.62
CA ASP A 289 7.34 11.40 11.11
C ASP A 289 8.31 11.01 12.23
N GLU A 290 8.76 11.97 13.05
CA GLU A 290 9.60 11.70 14.23
C GLU A 290 8.89 10.79 15.25
N ALA A 291 7.61 11.03 15.49
CA ALA A 291 6.79 10.19 16.36
C ALA A 291 6.63 8.76 15.83
N SER A 292 6.43 8.61 14.52
CA SER A 292 6.32 7.31 13.84
C SER A 292 7.65 6.56 13.87
N ALA A 293 8.78 7.25 13.72
CA ALA A 293 10.11 6.67 13.89
C ALA A 293 10.34 6.18 15.33
N SER A 294 9.97 6.99 16.33
CA SER A 294 10.06 6.62 17.75
C SER A 294 9.17 5.41 18.07
N TYR A 295 7.95 5.37 17.53
CA TYR A 295 7.03 4.24 17.63
C TYR A 295 7.65 2.93 17.13
N LEU A 296 8.37 2.99 16.00
CA LEU A 296 9.06 1.83 15.42
C LEU A 296 10.30 1.42 16.24
N LEU A 297 11.16 2.37 16.59
CA LEU A 297 12.42 2.13 17.32
C LEU A 297 12.17 1.55 18.71
N GLU A 298 11.14 2.01 19.39
CA GLU A 298 10.73 1.55 20.72
C GLU A 298 9.80 0.33 20.67
N ASN A 299 9.59 -0.25 19.48
CA ASN A 299 8.76 -1.43 19.23
C ASN A 299 7.36 -1.33 19.87
N ARG A 300 6.68 -0.20 19.65
CA ARG A 300 5.34 0.08 20.23
C ARG A 300 4.18 -0.42 19.38
N ALA A 301 4.45 -1.31 18.43
CA ALA A 301 3.42 -1.95 17.63
C ALA A 301 2.50 -2.86 18.47
N PRO A 302 1.22 -3.00 18.09
CA PRO A 302 0.31 -3.90 18.78
C PRO A 302 0.84 -5.33 18.79
N SER A 303 0.87 -5.93 19.98
CA SER A 303 1.04 -7.36 20.13
C SER A 303 -0.16 -8.10 19.56
N ARG A 304 0.01 -9.40 19.36
CA ARG A 304 -1.07 -10.33 19.00
C ARG A 304 -1.71 -10.99 20.21
N LYS A 305 -1.13 -10.81 21.41
CA LYS A 305 -1.50 -11.54 22.62
C LYS A 305 -2.27 -10.64 23.57
N VAL A 306 -3.40 -11.15 24.05
CA VAL A 306 -4.18 -10.51 25.10
C VAL A 306 -3.34 -10.26 26.36
N GLY A 307 -3.52 -9.10 26.98
CA GLY A 307 -2.75 -8.64 28.14
C GLY A 307 -1.44 -7.92 27.79
N GLU A 308 -1.04 -7.93 26.52
CA GLU A 308 0.06 -7.10 26.00
C GLU A 308 -0.49 -5.83 25.32
N LEU A 309 0.40 -4.92 24.91
CA LEU A 309 0.04 -3.66 24.23
C LEU A 309 -0.79 -3.95 22.99
N ASP A 310 -1.96 -3.32 22.85
CA ASP A 310 -2.82 -3.45 21.67
C ASP A 310 -2.90 -2.12 20.87
N ASN A 311 -3.78 -2.05 19.88
CA ASN A 311 -3.99 -0.86 19.04
C ASN A 311 -4.26 0.44 19.83
N ARG A 312 -4.97 0.36 20.96
CA ARG A 312 -5.25 1.56 21.76
C ARG A 312 -3.98 2.04 22.46
N GLY A 313 -3.17 1.09 22.92
CA GLY A 313 -1.85 1.37 23.49
C GLY A 313 -0.87 1.98 22.49
N SER A 314 -0.84 1.49 21.25
CA SER A 314 0.00 2.09 20.20
C SER A 314 -0.39 3.54 19.88
N HIS A 315 -1.69 3.85 19.86
CA HIS A 315 -2.19 5.22 19.67
C HIS A 315 -1.78 6.15 20.81
N TYR A 316 -1.77 5.67 22.06
CA TYR A 316 -1.21 6.43 23.18
C TYR A 316 0.28 6.76 22.97
N TYR A 317 1.10 5.77 22.60
CA TYR A 317 2.52 5.99 22.37
C TYR A 317 2.79 6.96 21.23
N LEU A 318 2.06 6.84 20.11
CA LEU A 318 2.16 7.82 19.02
C LEU A 318 1.81 9.23 19.50
N ALA A 319 0.69 9.40 20.21
CA ALA A 319 0.26 10.71 20.72
C ALA A 319 1.31 11.32 21.66
N ARG A 320 1.92 10.51 22.53
CA ARG A 320 3.01 10.94 23.42
C ARG A 320 4.22 11.40 22.62
N TYR A 321 4.71 10.60 21.69
CA TYR A 321 5.90 10.95 20.89
C TYR A 321 5.65 12.18 20.02
N TRP A 322 4.44 12.29 19.45
CA TRP A 322 4.08 13.44 18.63
C TRP A 322 3.96 14.72 19.44
N ALA A 323 3.30 14.68 20.60
CA ALA A 323 3.23 15.83 21.51
C ALA A 323 4.62 16.27 21.96
N ARG A 324 5.53 15.31 22.24
CA ARG A 324 6.92 15.61 22.58
C ARG A 324 7.66 16.30 21.43
N ALA A 325 7.63 15.72 20.23
CA ALA A 325 8.28 16.30 19.05
C ALA A 325 7.75 17.73 18.75
N LEU A 326 6.43 17.93 18.88
CA LEU A 326 5.81 19.25 18.73
C LEU A 326 6.24 20.24 19.82
N ALA A 327 6.45 19.79 21.05
CA ALA A 327 6.92 20.60 22.16
C ALA A 327 8.40 20.98 22.05
N THR A 328 9.22 20.15 21.39
CA THR A 328 10.69 20.33 21.33
C THR A 328 11.20 20.94 20.04
N GLN A 329 10.41 20.97 18.97
CA GLN A 329 10.78 21.61 17.71
C GLN A 329 10.95 23.14 17.85
N SER A 330 11.72 23.75 16.95
CA SER A 330 12.09 25.17 16.98
C SER A 330 11.51 26.01 15.83
N ASP A 331 10.74 25.40 14.93
CA ASP A 331 10.21 26.03 13.72
C ASP A 331 8.94 26.84 14.00
N ASP A 332 8.17 26.48 15.02
CA ASP A 332 6.97 27.19 15.48
C ASP A 332 6.89 27.22 17.02
N SER A 333 7.28 28.36 17.62
CA SER A 333 7.31 28.53 19.07
C SER A 333 5.91 28.53 19.72
N ALA A 334 4.86 28.89 18.99
CA ALA A 334 3.50 28.88 19.50
C ALA A 334 2.95 27.45 19.59
N LEU A 335 3.22 26.62 18.57
CA LEU A 335 2.93 25.19 18.64
C LEU A 335 3.73 24.51 19.74
N ALA A 336 5.03 24.81 19.88
CA ALA A 336 5.85 24.26 20.96
C ALA A 336 5.28 24.58 22.34
N ALA A 337 4.93 25.85 22.59
CA ALA A 337 4.32 26.27 23.85
C ALA A 337 2.95 25.62 24.11
N ARG A 338 2.14 25.40 23.07
CA ARG A 338 0.83 24.75 23.19
C ARG A 338 0.97 23.26 23.56
N PHE A 339 1.92 22.56 22.95
CA PHE A 339 2.09 21.12 23.15
C PHE A 339 2.94 20.75 24.36
N ALA A 340 3.76 21.67 24.89
CA ALA A 340 4.56 21.44 26.10
C ALA A 340 3.77 20.86 27.30
N PRO A 341 2.64 21.46 27.75
CA PRO A 341 1.87 20.90 28.86
C PRO A 341 1.20 19.56 28.53
N ILE A 342 0.87 19.32 27.25
CA ILE A 342 0.26 18.06 26.79
C ILE A 342 1.32 16.95 26.84
N ALA A 343 2.52 17.21 26.34
CA ALA A 343 3.64 16.29 26.36
C ALA A 343 3.99 15.88 27.80
N GLU A 344 4.13 16.85 28.71
CA GLU A 344 4.41 16.60 30.13
C GLU A 344 3.30 15.76 30.79
N ALA A 345 2.03 16.05 30.51
CA ALA A 345 0.90 15.31 31.05
C ALA A 345 0.86 13.85 30.54
N LEU A 346 1.14 13.62 29.25
CA LEU A 346 1.18 12.29 28.66
C LEU A 346 2.36 11.46 29.18
N GLU A 347 3.52 12.07 29.40
CA GLU A 347 4.71 11.41 29.96
C GLU A 347 4.53 11.06 31.43
N SER A 348 4.07 12.01 32.25
CA SER A 348 3.87 11.80 33.70
C SER A 348 2.74 10.82 34.03
N SER A 349 1.78 10.63 33.12
CA SER A 349 0.63 9.74 33.31
C SER A 349 0.76 8.39 32.59
N GLU A 350 1.94 8.05 32.04
CA GLU A 350 2.14 6.84 31.21
C GLU A 350 1.60 5.57 31.84
N GLN A 351 2.07 5.23 33.04
CA GLN A 351 1.69 3.97 33.69
C GLN A 351 0.18 3.91 33.96
N ILE A 352 -0.41 5.02 34.41
CA ILE A 352 -1.86 5.11 34.69
C ILE A 352 -2.66 4.87 33.41
N ILE A 353 -2.26 5.50 32.29
CA ILE A 353 -2.94 5.32 31.00
C ILE A 353 -2.83 3.87 30.53
N LEU A 354 -1.63 3.29 30.57
CA LEU A 354 -1.42 1.90 30.13
C LEU A 354 -2.19 0.91 31.00
N ASP A 355 -2.25 1.13 32.31
CA ASP A 355 -3.04 0.29 33.22
C ASP A 355 -4.54 0.38 32.91
N GLU A 356 -5.07 1.58 32.67
CA GLU A 356 -6.47 1.78 32.26
C GLU A 356 -6.78 1.10 30.91
N LEU A 357 -5.87 1.20 29.92
CA LEU A 357 -6.02 0.57 28.61
C LEU A 357 -5.93 -0.98 28.69
N ASN A 358 -5.06 -1.51 29.55
CA ASN A 358 -4.87 -2.96 29.67
C ASN A 358 -5.94 -3.63 30.56
N ALA A 359 -6.52 -2.92 31.53
CA ALA A 359 -7.51 -3.47 32.46
C ALA A 359 -8.81 -3.97 31.80
N VAL A 360 -9.09 -3.52 30.57
CA VAL A 360 -10.28 -3.93 29.81
C VAL A 360 -10.06 -5.20 28.98
N GLN A 361 -8.82 -5.62 28.76
CA GLN A 361 -8.49 -6.81 27.96
C GLN A 361 -8.87 -8.12 28.67
N GLY A 362 -9.01 -9.20 27.89
CA GLY A 362 -9.32 -10.55 28.38
C GLY A 362 -10.80 -10.80 28.68
N LYS A 363 -11.68 -9.86 28.30
CA LYS A 363 -13.12 -9.93 28.53
C LYS A 363 -13.83 -9.78 27.20
N ALA A 364 -14.91 -10.55 27.01
CA ALA A 364 -15.79 -10.32 25.87
C ALA A 364 -16.41 -8.93 25.95
N ILE A 365 -16.61 -8.29 24.80
CA ILE A 365 -17.19 -6.96 24.70
C ILE A 365 -18.28 -6.92 23.63
N ASP A 366 -19.37 -6.24 23.95
CA ASP A 366 -20.47 -5.99 23.02
C ASP A 366 -20.42 -4.54 22.55
N ILE A 367 -20.38 -4.36 21.24
CA ILE A 367 -20.41 -3.04 20.58
C ILE A 367 -21.74 -2.79 19.85
N GLY A 368 -22.77 -3.63 20.06
CA GLY A 368 -24.11 -3.42 19.52
C GLY A 368 -24.26 -3.69 18.02
N GLY A 369 -23.33 -4.45 17.42
CA GLY A 369 -23.39 -4.83 16.00
C GLY A 369 -22.03 -5.20 15.42
N TYR A 370 -22.01 -5.59 14.14
CA TYR A 370 -20.78 -5.91 13.40
C TYR A 370 -20.54 -4.92 12.25
N TYR A 371 -21.37 -4.96 11.20
CA TYR A 371 -21.27 -4.01 10.08
C TYR A 371 -21.72 -2.59 10.43
N ARG A 372 -22.55 -2.47 11.46
CA ARG A 372 -23.06 -1.19 11.98
C ARG A 372 -23.14 -1.28 13.50
N PRO A 373 -22.00 -1.17 14.21
CA PRO A 373 -22.00 -1.17 15.66
C PRO A 373 -22.71 0.07 16.21
N ASP A 374 -23.15 -0.01 17.47
CA ASP A 374 -23.66 1.16 18.18
C ASP A 374 -22.51 2.16 18.44
N PRO A 375 -22.62 3.41 17.99
CA PRO A 375 -21.54 4.39 18.12
C PRO A 375 -21.11 4.66 19.57
N SER A 376 -22.04 4.60 20.52
CA SER A 376 -21.74 4.88 21.92
C SER A 376 -20.97 3.73 22.57
N LEU A 377 -21.40 2.48 22.31
CA LEU A 377 -20.71 1.28 22.78
C LEU A 377 -19.32 1.15 22.15
N ALA A 378 -19.20 1.36 20.83
CA ALA A 378 -17.93 1.33 20.14
C ALA A 378 -16.95 2.41 20.66
N THR A 379 -17.44 3.63 20.90
CA THR A 379 -16.62 4.72 21.46
C THR A 379 -16.11 4.38 22.86
N ALA A 380 -16.98 3.87 23.73
CA ALA A 380 -16.61 3.46 25.08
C ALA A 380 -15.57 2.32 25.07
N ALA A 381 -15.74 1.35 24.17
CA ALA A 381 -14.81 0.23 24.02
C ALA A 381 -13.42 0.66 23.49
N MET A 382 -13.39 1.64 22.57
CA MET A 382 -12.15 2.13 21.95
C MET A 382 -11.43 3.21 22.76
N ARG A 383 -12.12 3.91 23.68
CA ARG A 383 -11.54 4.98 24.51
C ARG A 383 -11.73 4.72 26.02
N PRO A 384 -11.24 3.59 26.56
CA PRO A 384 -11.51 3.23 27.96
C PRO A 384 -10.67 4.03 28.97
N SER A 385 -9.55 4.62 28.55
CA SER A 385 -8.70 5.43 29.45
C SER A 385 -9.29 6.84 29.65
N VAL A 386 -9.82 7.07 30.85
CA VAL A 386 -10.34 8.37 31.29
C VAL A 386 -9.20 9.37 31.41
N THR A 387 -8.02 8.93 31.89
CA THR A 387 -6.85 9.79 32.05
C THR A 387 -6.36 10.29 30.70
N PHE A 388 -6.22 9.41 29.71
CA PHE A 388 -5.80 9.79 28.36
C PHE A 388 -6.84 10.70 27.69
N GLY A 389 -8.13 10.35 27.78
CA GLY A 389 -9.22 11.16 27.24
C GLY A 389 -9.26 12.58 27.82
N ARG A 390 -9.01 12.73 29.13
CA ARG A 390 -8.95 14.04 29.79
C ARG A 390 -7.78 14.88 29.28
N ILE A 391 -6.58 14.32 29.16
CA ILE A 391 -5.40 15.06 28.68
C ILE A 391 -5.64 15.60 27.27
N LEU A 392 -6.16 14.77 26.36
CA LEU A 392 -6.43 15.18 24.98
C LEU A 392 -7.54 16.23 24.83
N SER A 393 -8.44 16.33 25.82
CA SER A 393 -9.53 17.33 25.81
C SER A 393 -9.10 18.73 26.28
N GLN A 394 -7.88 18.87 26.82
CA GLN A 394 -7.35 20.14 27.33
C GLN A 394 -6.56 20.94 26.28
N GLY A 395 -6.32 20.35 25.10
CA GLY A 395 -5.44 20.88 24.05
C GLY A 395 -6.09 21.75 22.99
#